data_AF-F3CF18-F1
#
_entry.id   AF-F3CF18-F1
#
_cell.length_a   1.000
_cell.length_b   1.000
_cell.length_c   1.000
_cell.angle_alpha   90.00
_cell.angle_beta   90.00
_cell.angle_gamma   90.00
#
_symmetry.space_group_name_H-M   'P 1'
#
loop_
_entity.id
_entity.type
_entity.pdbx_description
1 polymer ?
#
loop_
_entity_poly.entity_id
_entity_poly.type
_entity_poly.pdbx_seq_one_letter_code
_entity_poly.pdbx_strand_id
1 'polypeptide(L)'
;HQQEVRYKIITGMVRDFPNQVGIAYTPDDMRRLHGEGKFAIFISMLNAYPLGNDLSLLDHWTARGMRMFGFSYVGNNSWADSSRPLPFLNDTPDALGGLSEIGKQAVQRLNDLGVIIDVSQMSSKALEQV
;
A
#
# COMPACT_ATOMS: atom_id res chain seq x y z
N HIS A 1 2.75 4.57 13.71
CA HIS A 1 1.81 4.20 14.80
C HIS A 1 0.46 3.68 14.28
N GLN A 2 -0.28 4.40 13.42
CA GLN A 2 -1.60 3.92 12.94
C GLN A 2 -1.55 2.65 12.09
N GLN A 3 -0.55 2.48 11.21
CA GLN A 3 -0.38 1.27 10.39
C GLN A 3 -0.21 0.01 11.26
N GLU A 4 0.55 0.12 12.35
CA GLU A 4 0.72 -0.97 13.33
C GLU A 4 -0.59 -1.38 14.00
N VAL A 5 -1.45 -0.42 14.34
CA VAL A 5 -2.76 -0.72 14.93
C VAL A 5 -3.62 -1.49 13.94
N ARG A 6 -3.68 -1.04 12.68
CA ARG A 6 -4.44 -1.74 11.62
C ARG A 6 -3.91 -3.14 11.37
N TYR A 7 -2.58 -3.30 11.31
CA TYR A 7 -1.95 -4.60 11.17
C TYR A 7 -2.31 -5.55 12.32
N LYS A 8 -2.22 -5.08 13.57
CA LYS A 8 -2.59 -5.87 14.75
C LYS A 8 -4.04 -6.31 14.72
N ILE A 9 -4.96 -5.47 14.25
CA ILE A 9 -6.37 -5.82 14.07
C ILE A 9 -6.51 -6.95 13.03
N ILE A 10 -5.90 -6.81 11.86
CA ILE A 10 -5.95 -7.82 10.79
C ILE A 10 -5.43 -9.17 11.28
N THR A 11 -4.24 -9.20 11.89
CA THR A 11 -3.67 -10.44 12.41
C THR A 11 -4.43 -10.97 13.62
N GLY A 12 -5.04 -10.08 14.41
CA GLY A 12 -5.90 -10.43 15.54
C GLY A 12 -7.17 -11.14 15.08
N MET A 13 -7.80 -10.70 13.99
CA MET A 13 -8.97 -11.39 13.42
C MET A 13 -8.65 -12.84 13.05
N VAL A 14 -7.49 -13.11 12.46
CA VAL A 14 -7.08 -14.49 12.13
C VAL A 14 -6.81 -15.31 13.39
N ARG A 15 -6.18 -14.71 14.41
CA ARG A 15 -5.91 -15.37 15.70
C ARG A 15 -7.19 -15.71 16.45
N ASP A 16 -8.13 -14.77 16.52
CA ASP A 16 -9.33 -14.88 17.34
C ASP A 16 -10.46 -15.66 16.63
N PHE A 17 -10.46 -15.67 15.29
CA PHE A 17 -11.45 -16.36 14.46
C PHE A 17 -10.83 -17.27 13.38
N PRO A 18 -9.97 -18.24 13.74
CA PRO A 18 -9.19 -19.03 12.78
C PRO A 18 -10.03 -19.94 11.86
N ASN A 19 -11.25 -20.27 12.29
CA ASN A 19 -12.21 -21.05 11.49
C ASN A 19 -13.05 -20.17 10.55
N GLN A 20 -12.95 -18.85 10.65
CA GLN A 20 -13.77 -17.90 9.90
C GLN A 20 -12.94 -16.94 9.04
N VAL A 21 -11.68 -16.68 9.38
CA VAL A 21 -10.85 -15.65 8.73
C VAL A 21 -9.45 -16.19 8.45
N GLY A 22 -8.89 -15.83 7.30
CA GLY A 22 -7.48 -16.10 6.96
C GLY A 22 -6.87 -14.97 6.14
N ILE A 23 -5.54 -14.88 6.14
CA ILE A 23 -4.81 -13.96 5.24
C ILE A 23 -4.37 -14.73 3.99
N ALA A 24 -4.66 -14.17 2.82
CA ALA A 24 -4.22 -14.67 1.53
C ALA A 24 -2.93 -13.94 1.10
N TYR A 25 -1.84 -14.68 0.92
CA TYR A 25 -0.57 -14.15 0.43
C TYR A 25 -0.39 -14.35 -1.07
N THR A 26 -1.21 -15.21 -1.66
CA THR A 26 -1.21 -15.59 -3.08
C THR A 26 -2.66 -15.69 -3.59
N PRO A 27 -2.88 -15.65 -4.92
CA PRO A 27 -4.20 -15.94 -5.49
C PRO A 27 -4.74 -17.34 -5.15
N ASP A 28 -3.85 -18.32 -4.99
CA ASP A 28 -4.23 -19.68 -4.60
C ASP A 28 -4.70 -19.75 -3.15
N ASP A 29 -4.06 -19.00 -2.23
CA ASP A 29 -4.57 -18.86 -0.86
C ASP A 29 -5.96 -18.24 -0.84
N MET A 30 -6.21 -17.24 -1.69
CA MET A 30 -7.53 -16.61 -1.79
C MET A 30 -8.60 -17.64 -2.19
N ARG A 31 -8.34 -18.44 -3.23
CA ARG A 31 -9.24 -19.51 -3.68
C ARG A 31 -9.42 -20.59 -2.62
N ARG A 32 -8.34 -21.03 -1.99
CA ARG A 32 -8.36 -22.05 -0.93
C ARG A 32 -9.18 -21.59 0.28
N LEU A 33 -8.91 -20.39 0.80
CA LEU A 33 -9.64 -19.82 1.94
C LEU A 33 -11.13 -19.64 1.63
N HIS A 34 -11.46 -19.22 0.40
CA HIS A 34 -12.84 -19.17 -0.05
C HIS A 34 -13.50 -20.56 -0.06
N GLY A 35 -12.82 -21.60 -0.57
CA GLY A 35 -13.30 -22.98 -0.55
C GLY A 35 -13.44 -23.57 0.85
N GLU A 36 -12.63 -23.11 1.81
CA GLU A 36 -12.75 -23.43 3.24
C GLU A 36 -13.91 -22.69 3.94
N GLY A 37 -14.64 -21.82 3.24
CA GLY A 37 -15.72 -21.01 3.82
C GLY A 37 -15.23 -19.86 4.71
N LYS A 38 -13.96 -19.45 4.56
CA LYS A 38 -13.36 -18.36 5.35
C LYS A 38 -13.42 -17.03 4.60
N PHE A 39 -13.54 -15.94 5.36
CA PHE A 39 -13.25 -14.60 4.89
C PHE A 39 -11.75 -14.44 4.64
N ALA A 40 -11.38 -14.29 3.37
CA ALA A 40 -9.98 -14.17 2.97
C ALA A 40 -9.57 -12.70 2.89
N ILE A 41 -8.60 -12.32 3.72
CA ILE A 41 -8.02 -10.98 3.78
C ILE A 41 -6.80 -10.93 2.87
N PHE A 42 -6.81 -10.00 1.92
CA PHE A 42 -5.63 -9.62 1.16
C PHE A 42 -5.11 -8.29 1.71
N ILE A 43 -3.90 -8.27 2.26
CA ILE A 43 -3.37 -7.08 2.94
C ILE A 43 -2.85 -6.09 1.90
N SER A 44 -3.50 -4.93 1.85
CA SER A 44 -3.05 -3.77 1.09
C SER A 44 -2.60 -2.65 2.01
N MET A 45 -1.77 -1.76 1.47
CA MET A 45 -1.36 -0.53 2.13
C MET A 45 -1.55 0.63 1.17
N LEU A 46 -2.10 1.73 1.67
CA LEU A 46 -2.37 2.94 0.92
C LEU A 46 -1.72 4.12 1.63
N ASN A 47 -1.13 5.02 0.85
CA ASN A 47 -0.41 6.22 1.23
C ASN A 47 1.04 5.98 1.70
N ALA A 48 2.00 6.54 0.97
CA ALA A 48 3.43 6.51 1.28
C ALA A 48 3.83 7.49 2.39
N TYR A 49 3.01 8.48 2.73
CA TYR A 49 3.32 9.50 3.75
C TYR A 49 3.90 8.93 5.07
N PRO A 50 3.36 7.84 5.67
CA PRO A 50 3.89 7.33 6.92
C PRO A 50 5.24 6.60 6.80
N LEU A 51 5.72 6.35 5.59
CA LEU A 51 7.03 5.72 5.33
C LEU A 51 8.19 6.73 5.38
N GLY A 52 7.90 8.03 5.41
CA GLY A 52 8.94 9.06 5.39
C GLY A 52 9.83 8.93 4.16
N ASN A 53 11.15 8.82 4.34
CA ASN A 53 12.11 8.65 3.25
C ASN A 53 12.81 7.28 3.32
N ASP A 54 12.18 6.28 3.93
CA ASP A 54 12.76 4.95 4.11
C ASP A 54 12.13 3.92 3.18
N LEU A 55 12.84 3.61 2.09
CA LEU A 55 12.42 2.64 1.10
C LEU A 55 12.35 1.21 1.67
N SER A 56 13.17 0.89 2.67
CA SER A 56 13.25 -0.44 3.28
C SER A 56 11.96 -0.86 4.00
N LEU A 57 11.08 0.11 4.29
CA LEU A 57 9.78 -0.21 4.86
C LEU A 57 8.86 -0.97 3.89
N LEU A 58 9.07 -0.86 2.57
CA LEU A 58 8.35 -1.69 1.59
C LEU A 58 8.65 -3.17 1.80
N ASP A 59 9.92 -3.51 1.98
CA ASP A 59 10.37 -4.85 2.33
C ASP A 59 9.75 -5.32 3.64
N HIS A 60 9.82 -4.47 4.66
CA HIS A 60 9.29 -4.77 5.99
C HIS A 60 7.80 -5.10 5.95
N TRP A 61 6.98 -4.30 5.25
CA TRP A 61 5.55 -4.54 5.13
C TRP A 61 5.22 -5.74 4.23
N THR A 62 6.01 -5.97 3.18
CA THR A 62 5.85 -7.14 2.30
C THR A 62 6.15 -8.45 3.03
N ALA A 63 7.21 -8.48 3.83
CA ALA A 63 7.56 -9.60 4.69
C ALA A 63 6.46 -9.91 5.72
N ARG A 64 5.68 -8.90 6.10
CA ARG A 64 4.51 -9.00 7.00
C ARG A 64 3.21 -9.32 6.26
N GLY A 65 3.23 -9.53 4.96
CA GLY A 65 2.09 -10.01 4.18
C GLY A 65 1.39 -8.97 3.31
N MET A 66 1.89 -7.72 3.23
CA MET A 66 1.39 -6.74 2.25
C MET A 66 1.61 -7.26 0.82
N ARG A 67 0.58 -7.16 -0.02
CA ARG A 67 0.60 -7.63 -1.42
C ARG A 67 0.08 -6.62 -2.44
N MET A 68 -0.40 -5.47 -1.97
CA MET A 68 -0.70 -4.31 -2.82
C MET A 68 -0.32 -3.02 -2.09
N PHE A 69 0.30 -2.09 -2.82
CA PHE A 69 0.73 -0.80 -2.31
C PHE A 69 0.25 0.33 -3.22
N GLY A 70 -0.45 1.31 -2.63
CA GLY A 70 -0.83 2.54 -3.30
C GLY A 70 -0.06 3.73 -2.75
N PHE A 71 0.53 4.52 -3.64
CA PHE A 71 1.42 5.64 -3.28
C PHE A 71 0.67 6.79 -2.60
N SER A 72 -0.55 7.08 -3.07
CA SER A 72 -1.22 8.34 -2.76
C SER A 72 -2.52 8.15 -1.98
N TYR A 73 -2.91 9.19 -1.26
CA TYR A 73 -4.26 9.40 -0.78
C TYR A 73 -4.60 10.88 -1.02
N VAL A 74 -5.49 11.47 -0.24
CA VAL A 74 -5.66 12.92 -0.21
C VAL A 74 -4.37 13.58 0.29
N GLY A 75 -3.90 14.61 -0.42
CA GLY A 75 -2.68 15.36 -0.13
C GLY A 75 -1.43 14.75 -0.75
N ASN A 76 -0.49 15.60 -1.15
CA ASN A 76 0.80 15.16 -1.70
C ASN A 76 1.65 14.52 -0.60
N ASN A 77 2.59 13.66 -0.99
CA ASN A 77 3.62 13.16 -0.10
C ASN A 77 4.99 13.21 -0.79
N SER A 78 6.07 12.87 -0.08
CA SER A 78 7.43 12.97 -0.61
C SER A 78 7.75 11.99 -1.74
N TRP A 79 6.85 11.03 -2.04
CA TRP A 79 7.05 9.97 -3.04
C TRP A 79 6.28 10.25 -4.33
N ALA A 80 5.02 10.70 -4.21
CA ALA A 80 4.13 10.92 -5.34
C ALA A 80 3.16 12.09 -5.11
N ASP A 81 2.84 12.78 -6.20
CA ASP A 81 1.76 13.76 -6.24
C ASP A 81 0.39 13.07 -6.14
N SER A 82 -0.54 13.73 -5.44
CA SER A 82 -1.93 13.30 -5.33
C SER A 82 -2.80 13.94 -6.42
N SER A 83 -3.82 13.22 -6.87
CA SER A 83 -4.92 13.79 -7.67
C SER A 83 -5.73 14.84 -6.90
N ARG A 84 -5.60 14.89 -5.56
CA ARG A 84 -6.33 15.77 -4.66
C ARG A 84 -5.34 16.47 -3.72
N PRO A 85 -4.51 17.41 -4.21
CA PRO A 85 -3.65 18.23 -3.35
C PRO A 85 -4.52 18.99 -2.34
N LEU A 86 -4.07 19.10 -1.09
CA LEU A 86 -4.80 19.79 -0.03
C LEU A 86 -4.18 21.15 0.29
N PRO A 87 -4.91 22.27 0.08
CA PRO A 87 -4.46 23.59 0.50
C PRO A 87 -4.15 23.68 2.00
N PHE A 88 -4.87 22.90 2.84
CA PHE A 88 -4.61 22.84 4.28
C PHE A 88 -3.21 22.29 4.61
N LEU A 89 -2.66 21.43 3.75
CA LEU A 89 -1.29 20.92 3.86
C LEU A 89 -0.27 21.83 3.15
N ASN A 90 -0.72 22.97 2.62
CA ASN A 90 0.05 23.85 1.75
C ASN A 90 0.55 23.14 0.49
N ASP A 91 -0.23 22.18 -0.03
CA ASP A 91 0.09 21.47 -1.26
C ASP A 91 -0.09 22.35 -2.49
N THR A 92 0.74 22.10 -3.50
CA THR A 92 0.56 22.62 -4.86
C THR A 92 0.29 21.45 -5.81
N PRO A 93 -0.58 21.62 -6.81
CA PRO A 93 -0.80 20.59 -7.83
C PRO A 93 0.51 20.22 -8.54
N ASP A 94 0.75 18.92 -8.72
CA ASP A 94 1.93 18.38 -9.43
C ASP A 94 3.28 18.91 -8.90
N ALA A 95 3.43 19.02 -7.57
CA ALA A 95 4.63 19.58 -6.92
C ALA A 95 5.93 18.83 -7.27
N LEU A 96 5.84 17.51 -7.48
CA LEU A 96 6.94 16.66 -7.91
C LEU A 96 7.00 16.47 -9.43
N GLY A 97 5.96 16.91 -10.13
CA GLY A 97 5.76 16.57 -11.54
C GLY A 97 5.43 15.10 -11.77
N GLY A 98 4.84 14.42 -10.77
CA GLY A 98 4.54 12.99 -10.79
C GLY A 98 5.15 12.26 -9.59
N LEU A 99 6.22 11.49 -9.85
CA LEU A 99 6.99 10.78 -8.83
C LEU A 99 8.29 11.51 -8.51
N SER A 100 8.66 11.54 -7.23
CA SER A 100 10.03 11.91 -6.83
C SER A 100 11.01 10.77 -7.13
N GLU A 101 12.32 11.02 -6.91
CA GLU A 101 13.35 9.97 -7.10
C GLU A 101 13.13 8.75 -6.21
N ILE A 102 12.71 8.92 -4.96
CA ILE A 102 12.37 7.78 -4.09
C ILE A 102 11.08 7.09 -4.55
N GLY A 103 10.12 7.83 -5.12
CA GLY A 103 8.91 7.27 -5.74
C GLY A 103 9.24 6.35 -6.91
N LYS A 104 10.16 6.76 -7.79
CA LYS A 104 10.64 5.93 -8.90
C LYS A 104 11.38 4.68 -8.41
N GLN A 105 12.23 4.82 -7.39
CA GLN A 105 12.90 3.67 -6.76
C GLN A 105 11.89 2.70 -6.13
N ALA A 106 10.80 3.22 -5.55
CA ALA A 106 9.72 2.41 -5.00
C ALA A 106 8.96 1.60 -6.06
N VAL A 107 8.74 2.14 -7.26
CA VAL A 107 8.15 1.36 -8.37
C VAL A 107 9.01 0.12 -8.66
N GLN A 108 10.32 0.31 -8.87
CA GLN A 108 11.25 -0.80 -9.09
C GLN A 108 11.23 -1.78 -7.90
N ARG A 109 11.26 -1.27 -6.66
CA ARG A 109 11.29 -2.13 -5.48
C ARG A 109 10.01 -2.96 -5.33
N LEU A 110 8.84 -2.39 -5.63
CA LEU A 110 7.56 -3.10 -5.61
C LEU A 110 7.51 -4.19 -6.68
N ASN A 111 8.09 -3.95 -7.86
CA ASN A 111 8.25 -4.99 -8.88
C ASN A 111 9.14 -6.14 -8.40
N ASP A 112 10.30 -5.83 -7.81
CA ASP A 112 11.21 -6.85 -7.26
C ASP A 112 10.55 -7.69 -6.14
N LEU A 113 9.71 -7.05 -5.32
CA LEU A 113 8.99 -7.67 -4.21
C LEU A 113 7.74 -8.44 -4.65
N GLY A 114 7.31 -8.33 -5.91
CA GLY A 114 6.08 -8.94 -6.41
C GLY A 114 4.80 -8.36 -5.79
N VAL A 115 4.80 -7.05 -5.50
CA VAL A 115 3.66 -6.34 -4.91
C VAL A 115 2.90 -5.59 -6.01
N ILE A 116 1.57 -5.69 -5.99
CA ILE A 116 0.70 -4.96 -6.93
C ILE A 116 0.81 -3.46 -6.66
N ILE A 117 1.05 -2.67 -7.71
CA ILE A 117 1.04 -1.21 -7.62
C ILE A 117 -0.38 -0.70 -7.87
N ASP A 118 -0.96 -0.03 -6.87
CA ASP A 118 -2.26 0.63 -6.98
C ASP A 118 -2.07 2.11 -7.32
N VAL A 119 -2.53 2.50 -8.50
CA VAL A 119 -2.44 3.88 -9.01
C VAL A 119 -3.63 4.76 -8.61
N SER A 120 -4.60 4.20 -7.89
CA SER A 120 -5.70 4.98 -7.34
C SER A 120 -5.17 6.13 -6.50
N GLN A 121 -5.84 7.28 -6.56
CA GLN A 121 -5.49 8.53 -5.85
C GLN A 121 -4.27 9.29 -6.39
N MET A 122 -3.40 8.69 -7.19
CA MET A 122 -2.23 9.35 -7.76
C MET A 122 -2.63 10.45 -8.74
N SER A 123 -1.78 11.48 -8.90
CA SER A 123 -1.95 12.44 -10.01
C SER A 123 -1.77 11.74 -11.36
N SER A 124 -2.30 12.31 -12.44
CA SER A 124 -2.16 11.75 -13.78
C SER A 124 -0.69 11.60 -14.19
N LYS A 125 0.16 12.58 -13.87
CA LYS A 125 1.60 12.53 -14.17
C LYS A 125 2.32 11.42 -13.41
N ALA A 126 1.94 11.19 -12.16
CA ALA A 126 2.51 10.12 -11.36
C ALA A 126 2.10 8.76 -11.92
N LEU A 127 0.83 8.60 -12.34
CA LEU A 127 0.34 7.39 -13.00
C LEU A 127 1.10 7.08 -14.30
N GLU A 128 1.42 8.08 -15.12
CA GLU A 128 2.20 7.89 -16.36
C GLU A 128 3.65 7.42 -16.11
N GLN A 129 4.16 7.59 -14.88
CA GLN A 129 5.54 7.27 -14.50
C GLN A 129 5.68 5.96 -13.71
N VAL A 130 4.54 5.35 -13.31
CA VAL A 130 4.47 4.02 -12.70
C VAL A 130 4.50 2.95 -13.78
#